data_AF-A0A660PZ65-F1
#
_entry.id   AF-A0A660PZ65-F1
#
_cell.length_a   1.000
_cell.length_b   1.000
_cell.length_c   1.000
_cell.angle_alpha   90.00
_cell.angle_beta   90.00
_cell.angle_gamma   90.00
#
_symmetry.space_group_name_H-M   'P 1'
#
loop_
_entity.id
_entity.type
_entity.pdbx_description
1 polymer ?
#
loop_
_entity_poly.entity_id
_entity_poly.type
_entity_poly.pdbx_seq_one_letter_code
_entity_poly.pdbx_strand_id
1 'polypeptide(L)'
;MVDRGGRSLKSKRGRLMTFTRMELGYFKSEKSDMSYISEVDPLESFEFKSDGTLGRLTFASAALELLYDLLPNDEPQEGLYHLTIQYLRLIDRIPKKGVIPVFLAYFLKLLSYLGYRPNLAGCNSCGKEKEATIVPNANGGYYNFSPDRGGLVCSTCQIAGEYYIKLQSGRLDKIYSLQTASLAESAAINLRLDEAEEFLELLTNFMRFQTEVRELNALKFLEKLKKTSLKKL
;
A
#
# COMPACT_ATOMS: atom_id res chain seq x y z
N MET A 1 -16.98 -13.40 -10.54
CA MET A 1 -16.82 -14.86 -10.72
C MET A 1 -17.55 -15.60 -9.59
N VAL A 2 -18.14 -16.78 -9.83
CA VAL A 2 -18.97 -17.51 -8.85
C VAL A 2 -18.58 -18.99 -8.77
N ASP A 3 -18.33 -19.49 -7.56
CA ASP A 3 -18.17 -20.93 -7.27
C ASP A 3 -19.53 -21.56 -6.92
N ARG A 4 -20.12 -22.29 -7.87
CA ARG A 4 -21.38 -23.01 -7.66
C ARG A 4 -21.13 -24.29 -6.85
N GLY A 5 -21.63 -24.28 -5.61
CA GLY A 5 -21.50 -25.41 -4.69
C GLY A 5 -20.32 -25.30 -3.72
N GLY A 6 -19.53 -24.22 -3.77
CA GLY A 6 -18.40 -23.96 -2.86
C GLY A 6 -18.76 -23.94 -1.37
N ARG A 7 -20.03 -23.66 -1.04
CA ARG A 7 -20.54 -23.70 0.34
C ARG A 7 -20.98 -25.10 0.80
N SER A 8 -21.03 -26.08 -0.10
CA SER A 8 -21.46 -27.45 0.23
C SER A 8 -20.32 -28.25 0.84
N LEU A 9 -20.54 -28.79 2.03
CA LEU A 9 -19.59 -29.70 2.69
C LEU A 9 -19.41 -31.04 1.95
N LYS A 10 -20.33 -31.40 1.05
CA LYS A 10 -20.32 -32.63 0.25
C LYS A 10 -19.61 -32.46 -1.11
N SER A 11 -19.32 -31.22 -1.48
CA SER A 11 -18.63 -30.91 -2.74
C SER A 11 -17.19 -31.39 -2.69
N LYS A 12 -16.73 -32.06 -3.75
CA LYS A 12 -15.30 -32.36 -3.97
C LYS A 12 -14.52 -31.18 -4.53
N ARG A 13 -15.17 -30.04 -4.81
CA ARG A 13 -14.53 -28.84 -5.40
C ARG A 13 -13.79 -28.04 -4.33
N GLY A 14 -12.59 -27.60 -4.68
CA GLY A 14 -11.69 -26.82 -3.86
C GLY A 14 -12.35 -25.54 -3.35
N ARG A 15 -12.30 -25.35 -2.04
CA ARG A 15 -12.89 -24.18 -1.38
C ARG A 15 -11.97 -22.99 -1.66
N LEU A 16 -12.52 -21.88 -2.17
CA LEU A 16 -11.78 -20.62 -2.22
C LEU A 16 -11.30 -20.26 -0.81
N MET A 17 -9.99 -20.12 -0.65
CA MET A 17 -9.37 -19.77 0.63
C MET A 17 -8.81 -18.36 0.56
N THR A 18 -9.01 -17.58 1.62
CA THR A 18 -8.34 -16.28 1.75
C THR A 18 -6.83 -16.48 1.88
N PHE A 19 -6.07 -15.47 1.46
CA PHE A 19 -4.61 -15.49 1.53
C PHE A 19 -3.98 -16.75 0.93
N THR A 20 -4.57 -17.27 -0.15
CA THR A 20 -4.05 -18.43 -0.86
C THR A 20 -3.91 -18.07 -2.34
N ARG A 21 -2.70 -18.22 -2.87
CA ARG A 21 -2.44 -18.16 -4.30
C ARG A 21 -3.00 -19.43 -4.93
N MET A 22 -3.88 -19.27 -5.91
CA MET A 22 -4.60 -20.37 -6.56
C MET A 22 -4.48 -20.24 -8.08
N GLU A 23 -4.50 -21.37 -8.77
CA GLU A 23 -4.80 -21.48 -10.19
C GLU A 23 -6.30 -21.80 -10.35
N LEU A 24 -6.97 -21.12 -11.27
CA LEU A 24 -8.42 -21.19 -11.44
C LEU A 24 -8.77 -21.54 -12.88
N GLY A 25 -9.48 -22.64 -13.07
CA GLY A 25 -10.24 -22.92 -14.29
C GLY A 25 -11.60 -22.24 -14.20
N TYR A 26 -12.01 -21.49 -15.22
CA TYR A 26 -13.32 -20.85 -15.24
C TYR A 26 -13.92 -20.73 -16.65
N PHE A 27 -15.25 -20.67 -16.70
CA PHE A 27 -16.03 -20.38 -17.90
C PHE A 27 -16.56 -18.95 -17.83
N LYS A 28 -16.27 -18.13 -18.85
CA LYS A 28 -16.87 -16.81 -19.03
C LYS A 28 -18.14 -16.95 -19.88
N SER A 29 -19.27 -16.44 -19.40
CA SER A 29 -20.51 -16.40 -20.18
C SER A 29 -20.40 -15.38 -21.30
N GLU A 30 -20.84 -15.72 -22.51
CA GLU A 30 -20.96 -14.75 -23.62
C GLU A 30 -22.23 -13.90 -23.51
N LYS A 31 -23.20 -14.32 -22.69
CA LYS A 31 -24.53 -13.70 -22.58
C LYS A 31 -24.70 -12.86 -21.30
N SER A 32 -23.71 -12.85 -20.42
CA SER A 32 -23.73 -12.11 -19.16
C SER A 32 -22.32 -11.90 -18.63
N ASP A 33 -22.13 -10.91 -17.75
CA ASP A 33 -20.85 -10.67 -17.07
C ASP A 33 -20.50 -11.72 -16.00
N MET A 34 -21.27 -12.81 -15.93
CA MET A 34 -21.02 -13.89 -14.98
C MET A 34 -19.97 -14.86 -15.51
N SER A 35 -18.97 -15.11 -14.66
CA SER A 35 -18.01 -16.19 -14.85
C SER A 35 -18.18 -17.25 -13.76
N TYR A 36 -18.06 -18.53 -14.12
CA TYR A 36 -18.23 -19.66 -13.20
C TYR A 36 -16.93 -20.43 -13.04
N ILE A 37 -16.57 -20.73 -11.79
CA ILE A 37 -15.38 -21.53 -11.47
C ILE A 37 -15.66 -23.00 -11.76
N SER A 38 -14.76 -23.64 -12.50
CA SER A 38 -14.78 -25.08 -12.77
C SER A 38 -13.77 -25.84 -11.91
N GLU A 39 -12.59 -25.25 -11.71
CA GLU A 39 -11.43 -25.88 -11.05
C GLU A 39 -10.73 -24.86 -10.16
N VAL A 40 -10.19 -25.34 -9.03
CA VAL A 40 -9.45 -24.54 -8.05
C VAL A 40 -8.28 -25.38 -7.55
N ASP A 41 -7.07 -24.96 -7.91
CA ASP A 41 -5.84 -25.60 -7.49
C ASP A 41 -5.04 -24.66 -6.59
N PRO A 42 -4.99 -24.91 -5.26
CA PRO A 42 -4.16 -24.14 -4.34
C PRO A 42 -2.68 -24.34 -4.65
N LEU A 43 -1.96 -23.24 -4.86
CA LEU A 43 -0.52 -23.24 -5.13
C LEU A 43 0.29 -22.91 -3.88
N GLU A 44 -0.16 -21.92 -3.08
CA GLU A 44 0.57 -21.45 -1.90
C GLU A 44 -0.38 -20.76 -0.91
N SER A 45 -0.35 -21.16 0.36
CA SER A 45 -1.10 -20.49 1.44
C SER A 45 -0.19 -19.59 2.26
N PHE A 46 -0.64 -18.36 2.54
CA PHE A 46 0.03 -17.40 3.42
C PHE A 46 -0.63 -17.42 4.80
N GLU A 47 0.01 -18.09 5.76
CA GLU A 47 -0.61 -18.37 7.06
C GLU A 47 -0.29 -17.33 8.15
N PHE A 48 0.71 -16.46 7.93
CA PHE A 48 1.10 -15.37 8.84
C PHE A 48 1.39 -15.82 10.29
N LYS A 49 1.97 -17.02 10.45
CA LYS A 49 2.14 -17.69 11.77
C LYS A 49 3.25 -17.10 12.63
N SER A 50 4.12 -16.27 12.06
CA SER A 50 5.21 -15.61 12.80
C SER A 50 4.69 -14.58 13.83
N ASP A 51 5.55 -14.22 14.79
CA ASP A 51 5.21 -13.24 15.84
C ASP A 51 4.59 -11.96 15.27
N GLY A 52 3.55 -11.46 15.94
CA GLY A 52 2.72 -10.35 15.47
C GLY A 52 1.67 -10.74 14.41
N THR A 53 1.17 -11.99 14.41
CA THR A 53 0.17 -12.52 13.47
C THR A 53 -0.99 -11.55 13.17
N LEU A 54 -1.59 -10.93 14.20
CA LEU A 54 -2.68 -9.98 14.00
C LEU A 54 -2.24 -8.76 13.17
N GLY A 55 -1.05 -8.22 13.45
CA GLY A 55 -0.47 -7.13 12.67
C GLY A 55 -0.19 -7.55 11.22
N ARG A 56 0.40 -8.73 11.01
CA ARG A 56 0.68 -9.28 9.67
C ARG A 56 -0.61 -9.48 8.87
N LEU A 57 -1.64 -10.09 9.46
CA LEU A 57 -2.97 -10.24 8.85
C LEU A 57 -3.59 -8.88 8.51
N THR A 58 -3.43 -7.89 9.38
CA THR A 58 -3.97 -6.55 9.16
C THR A 58 -3.31 -5.90 7.95
N PHE A 59 -1.97 -5.89 7.88
CA PHE A 59 -1.24 -5.29 6.76
C PHE A 59 -1.33 -6.12 5.47
N ALA A 60 -1.50 -7.44 5.56
CA ALA A 60 -1.86 -8.28 4.42
C ALA A 60 -3.22 -7.91 3.85
N SER A 61 -4.23 -7.76 4.71
CA SER A 61 -5.59 -7.36 4.31
C SER A 61 -5.57 -5.96 3.69
N ALA A 62 -4.88 -5.01 4.30
CA ALA A 62 -4.77 -3.65 3.79
C ALA A 62 -4.12 -3.59 2.39
N ALA A 63 -3.08 -4.40 2.16
CA ALA A 63 -2.42 -4.48 0.85
C ALA A 63 -3.33 -5.06 -0.24
N LEU A 64 -4.17 -6.04 0.09
CA LEU A 64 -5.13 -6.63 -0.83
C LEU A 64 -6.34 -5.73 -1.08
N GLU A 65 -6.81 -5.00 -0.06
CA GLU A 65 -7.86 -3.99 -0.22
C GLU A 65 -7.38 -2.85 -1.12
N LEU A 66 -6.16 -2.35 -0.90
CA LEU A 66 -5.54 -1.35 -1.79
C LEU A 66 -5.57 -1.79 -3.25
N LEU A 67 -5.25 -3.05 -3.55
CA LEU A 67 -5.34 -3.59 -4.91
C LEU A 67 -6.79 -3.63 -5.40
N TYR A 68 -7.71 -4.12 -4.57
CA TYR A 68 -9.11 -4.26 -4.94
C TYR A 68 -9.75 -2.91 -5.27
N ASP A 69 -9.40 -1.86 -4.52
CA ASP A 69 -9.95 -0.52 -4.71
C ASP A 69 -9.29 0.24 -5.87
N LEU A 70 -8.00 0.01 -6.12
CA LEU A 70 -7.23 0.78 -7.11
C LEU A 70 -7.19 0.15 -8.51
N LEU A 71 -7.45 -1.15 -8.64
CA LEU A 71 -7.34 -1.83 -9.93
C LEU A 71 -8.65 -1.76 -10.71
N PRO A 72 -8.59 -1.43 -12.02
CA PRO A 72 -9.74 -1.61 -12.89
C PRO A 72 -10.05 -3.11 -13.06
N ASN A 73 -11.31 -3.41 -13.35
CA ASN A 73 -11.72 -4.78 -13.67
C ASN A 73 -11.15 -5.21 -15.03
N ASP A 74 -10.83 -6.50 -15.15
CA ASP A 74 -10.48 -7.18 -16.41
C ASP A 74 -9.21 -6.69 -17.15
N GLU A 75 -8.32 -5.94 -16.48
CA GLU A 75 -7.00 -5.60 -17.01
C GLU A 75 -5.87 -6.40 -16.31
N PRO A 76 -5.09 -7.22 -17.04
CA PRO A 76 -3.97 -7.95 -16.46
C PRO A 76 -2.88 -7.02 -15.93
N GLN A 77 -2.51 -7.20 -14.65
CA GLN A 77 -1.45 -6.44 -13.99
C GLN A 77 -0.37 -7.39 -13.45
N GLU A 78 0.38 -8.04 -14.34
CA GLU A 78 1.35 -9.09 -13.99
C GLU A 78 2.44 -8.59 -13.02
N GLY A 79 2.95 -7.38 -13.24
CA GLY A 79 3.97 -6.78 -12.36
C GLY A 79 3.47 -6.57 -10.94
N LEU A 80 2.24 -6.07 -10.78
CA LEU A 80 1.60 -5.91 -9.48
C LEU A 80 1.29 -7.26 -8.83
N TYR A 81 0.82 -8.24 -9.60
CA TYR A 81 0.63 -9.59 -9.10
C TYR A 81 1.91 -10.14 -8.47
N HIS A 82 3.04 -10.05 -9.17
CA HIS A 82 4.32 -10.52 -8.63
C HIS A 82 4.80 -9.70 -7.43
N LEU A 83 4.61 -8.38 -7.44
CA LEU A 83 4.93 -7.51 -6.30
C LEU A 83 4.14 -7.94 -5.04
N THR A 84 2.85 -8.20 -5.19
CA THR A 84 1.97 -8.60 -4.08
C THR A 84 2.30 -9.97 -3.55
N ILE A 85 2.60 -10.95 -4.42
CA ILE A 85 3.06 -12.27 -3.96
C ILE A 85 4.40 -12.15 -3.21
N GLN A 86 5.34 -11.35 -3.69
CA GLN A 86 6.59 -11.08 -2.96
C GLN A 86 6.34 -10.44 -1.60
N TYR A 87 5.45 -9.44 -1.54
CA TYR A 87 5.04 -8.79 -0.32
C TYR A 87 4.44 -9.79 0.69
N LEU A 88 3.44 -10.57 0.30
CA LEU A 88 2.76 -11.54 1.18
C LEU A 88 3.72 -12.60 1.73
N ARG A 89 4.65 -13.10 0.90
CA ARG A 89 5.72 -14.01 1.35
C ARG A 89 6.67 -13.35 2.35
N LEU A 90 7.06 -12.11 2.08
CA LEU A 90 8.04 -11.39 2.89
C LEU A 90 7.49 -11.04 4.27
N ILE A 91 6.25 -10.54 4.34
CA ILE A 91 5.64 -10.13 5.61
C ILE A 91 5.36 -11.29 6.57
N ASP A 92 5.51 -12.55 6.16
CA ASP A 92 5.45 -13.69 7.08
C ASP A 92 6.84 -14.04 7.66
N ARG A 93 7.92 -13.68 6.97
CA ARG A 93 9.30 -14.11 7.30
C ARG A 93 10.13 -13.06 8.02
N ILE A 94 9.79 -11.78 7.86
CA ILE A 94 10.54 -10.67 8.47
C ILE A 94 10.26 -10.52 9.97
N PRO A 95 11.18 -9.90 10.74
CA PRO A 95 10.90 -9.48 12.12
C PRO A 95 9.67 -8.57 12.19
N LYS A 96 8.91 -8.64 13.29
CA LYS A 96 7.69 -7.87 13.53
C LYS A 96 7.86 -6.37 13.26
N LYS A 97 8.99 -5.78 13.69
CA LYS A 97 9.34 -4.36 13.45
C LYS A 97 9.43 -3.96 11.97
N GLY A 98 9.67 -4.91 11.07
CA GLY A 98 9.80 -4.66 9.63
C GLY A 98 8.46 -4.65 8.88
N VAL A 99 7.36 -5.10 9.50
CA VAL A 99 6.06 -5.23 8.81
C VAL A 99 5.55 -3.88 8.31
N ILE A 100 5.61 -2.83 9.13
CA ILE A 100 5.12 -1.49 8.77
C ILE A 100 5.99 -0.83 7.67
N PRO A 101 7.33 -0.78 7.79
CA PRO A 101 8.18 -0.31 6.70
C PRO A 101 7.91 -1.01 5.37
N VAL A 102 7.78 -2.34 5.38
CA VAL A 102 7.51 -3.13 4.17
C VAL A 102 6.15 -2.81 3.58
N PHE A 103 5.13 -2.61 4.40
CA PHE A 103 3.81 -2.17 3.94
C PHE A 103 3.84 -0.79 3.29
N LEU A 104 4.52 0.19 3.90
CA LEU A 104 4.65 1.54 3.33
C LEU A 104 5.43 1.51 2.00
N ALA A 105 6.50 0.72 1.91
CA ALA A 105 7.23 0.50 0.67
C ALA A 105 6.37 -0.18 -0.40
N TYR A 106 5.56 -1.17 -0.03
CA TYR A 106 4.59 -1.80 -0.93
C TYR A 106 3.57 -0.78 -1.44
N PHE A 107 2.99 0.05 -0.57
CA PHE A 107 2.01 1.07 -0.95
C PHE A 107 2.61 2.10 -1.93
N LEU A 108 3.83 2.59 -1.64
CA LEU A 108 4.57 3.47 -2.57
C LEU A 108 4.81 2.82 -3.94
N LYS A 109 5.19 1.53 -3.95
CA LYS A 109 5.42 0.79 -5.20
C LYS A 109 4.13 0.54 -5.96
N LEU A 110 3.04 0.18 -5.28
CA LEU A 110 1.72 0.02 -5.87
C LEU A 110 1.29 1.30 -6.59
N LEU A 111 1.34 2.45 -5.89
CA LEU A 111 1.04 3.75 -6.50
C LEU A 111 1.94 4.03 -7.72
N SER A 112 3.23 3.69 -7.62
CA SER A 112 4.18 3.88 -8.72
C SER A 112 3.87 3.01 -9.94
N TYR A 113 3.49 1.74 -9.74
CA TYR A 113 3.07 0.83 -10.81
C TYR A 113 1.81 1.34 -11.53
N LEU A 114 0.92 1.99 -10.79
CA LEU A 114 -0.31 2.59 -11.33
C LEU A 114 -0.09 3.99 -11.94
N GLY A 115 1.16 4.46 -12.03
CA GLY A 115 1.48 5.77 -12.62
C GLY A 115 1.37 6.96 -11.66
N TYR A 116 0.99 6.74 -10.41
CA TYR A 116 0.84 7.77 -9.37
C TYR A 116 2.09 7.92 -8.50
N ARG A 117 3.30 7.71 -9.03
CA ARG A 117 4.52 7.78 -8.20
C ARG A 117 4.67 9.17 -7.54
N PRO A 118 4.67 9.27 -6.19
CA PRO A 118 4.89 10.57 -5.54
C PRO A 118 6.27 11.14 -5.86
N ASN A 119 6.34 12.39 -6.32
CA ASN A 119 7.61 13.05 -6.59
C ASN A 119 8.19 13.65 -5.30
N LEU A 120 9.24 12.99 -4.78
CA LEU A 120 9.95 13.36 -3.56
C LEU A 120 11.37 13.91 -3.83
N ALA A 121 11.77 14.02 -5.10
CA ALA A 121 13.13 14.35 -5.51
C ALA A 121 13.33 15.83 -5.89
N GLY A 122 12.24 16.58 -6.03
CA GLY A 122 12.30 17.99 -6.42
C GLY A 122 10.92 18.58 -6.62
N CYS A 123 10.86 19.86 -6.97
CA CYS A 123 9.61 20.57 -7.18
C CYS A 123 8.87 20.03 -8.40
N ASN A 124 7.65 19.52 -8.21
CA ASN A 124 6.85 18.96 -9.29
C ASN A 124 6.36 20.01 -10.31
N SER A 125 6.40 21.30 -9.95
CA SER A 125 5.93 22.38 -10.83
C SER A 125 7.03 23.03 -11.68
N CYS A 126 8.25 23.18 -11.15
CA CYS A 126 9.34 23.87 -11.85
C CYS A 126 10.63 23.04 -12.02
N GLY A 127 10.68 21.83 -11.48
CA GLY A 127 11.84 20.94 -11.61
C GLY A 127 13.04 21.30 -10.74
N LYS A 128 12.97 22.31 -9.87
CA LYS A 128 14.03 22.60 -8.89
C LYS A 128 14.37 21.35 -8.08
N GLU A 129 15.66 21.10 -7.89
CA GLU A 129 16.16 20.01 -7.04
C GLU A 129 15.65 20.14 -5.60
N LYS A 130 15.55 19.01 -4.91
CA LYS A 130 15.07 18.89 -3.52
C LYS A 130 15.67 19.97 -2.64
N GLU A 131 16.99 20.15 -2.63
CA GLU A 131 17.73 21.06 -1.76
C GLU A 131 17.28 22.52 -1.94
N ALA A 132 16.85 22.90 -3.15
CA ALA A 132 16.31 24.24 -3.45
C ALA A 132 14.82 24.41 -3.10
N THR A 133 14.14 23.36 -2.64
CA THR A 133 12.72 23.37 -2.24
C THR A 133 12.51 23.45 -0.72
N ILE A 134 13.57 23.26 0.07
CA ILE A 134 13.48 23.27 1.53
C ILE A 134 13.14 24.66 2.07
N VAL A 135 12.28 24.70 3.08
CA VAL A 135 11.99 25.90 3.87
C VAL A 135 12.69 25.78 5.22
N PRO A 136 13.69 26.62 5.53
CA PRO A 136 14.42 26.54 6.79
C PRO A 136 13.52 26.72 8.03
N ASN A 137 13.84 25.99 9.09
CA ASN A 137 13.24 26.15 10.42
C ASN A 137 14.25 25.78 11.51
N ALA A 138 13.89 25.91 12.79
CA ALA A 138 14.77 25.60 13.93
C ALA A 138 15.24 24.12 13.99
N ASN A 139 14.58 23.22 13.26
CA ASN A 139 14.84 21.78 13.24
C ASN A 139 15.48 21.31 11.90
N GLY A 140 16.16 22.21 11.18
CA GLY A 140 16.87 21.90 9.94
C GLY A 140 16.03 22.10 8.65
N GLY A 141 14.74 22.40 8.78
CA GLY A 141 13.85 22.74 7.66
C GLY A 141 12.80 21.68 7.32
N TYR A 142 11.85 22.10 6.49
CA TYR A 142 10.74 21.27 6.04
C TYR A 142 10.47 21.48 4.55
N TYR A 143 9.82 20.49 3.96
CA TYR A 143 9.36 20.49 2.58
C TYR A 143 7.84 20.57 2.55
N ASN A 144 7.30 21.16 1.49
CA ASN A 144 5.86 21.20 1.27
C ASN A 144 5.53 20.19 0.18
N PHE A 145 4.74 19.18 0.53
CA PHE A 145 4.22 18.18 -0.39
C PHE A 145 2.78 18.54 -0.74
N SER A 146 2.46 18.64 -2.02
CA SER A 146 1.10 18.83 -2.51
C SER A 146 0.55 17.49 -2.97
N PRO A 147 -0.45 16.93 -2.25
CA PRO A 147 -1.14 15.72 -2.68
C PRO A 147 -1.75 15.83 -4.08
N ASP A 148 -2.39 16.96 -4.36
CA ASP A 148 -3.04 17.27 -5.64
C ASP A 148 -2.03 17.34 -6.80
N ARG A 149 -0.91 18.05 -6.58
CA ARG A 149 0.12 18.19 -7.60
C ARG A 149 1.10 17.03 -7.66
N GLY A 150 0.91 15.95 -6.92
CA GLY A 150 1.73 14.76 -7.12
C GLY A 150 3.06 14.71 -6.35
N GLY A 151 3.45 15.74 -5.59
CA GLY A 151 4.82 15.83 -5.09
C GLY A 151 5.22 17.10 -4.35
N LEU A 152 6.53 17.27 -4.15
CA LEU A 152 7.08 18.47 -3.50
C LEU A 152 6.83 19.74 -4.32
N VAL A 153 6.61 20.86 -3.64
CA VAL A 153 6.39 22.18 -4.23
C VAL A 153 7.23 23.22 -3.49
N CYS A 154 8.16 23.86 -4.20
CA CYS A 154 8.99 24.92 -3.63
C CYS A 154 8.15 26.18 -3.33
N SER A 155 8.66 27.04 -2.44
CA SER A 155 7.97 28.26 -2.00
C SER A 155 7.51 29.17 -3.14
N THR A 156 8.26 29.24 -4.24
CA THR A 156 7.92 30.08 -5.41
C THR A 156 6.80 29.48 -6.28
N CYS A 157 6.51 28.19 -6.15
CA CYS A 157 5.46 27.51 -6.91
C CYS A 157 4.18 27.29 -6.11
N GLN A 158 4.18 27.66 -4.82
CA GLN A 158 3.00 27.54 -3.98
C GLN A 158 1.92 28.54 -4.39
N ILE A 159 0.67 28.11 -4.32
CA ILE A 159 -0.51 28.93 -4.57
C ILE A 159 -1.31 29.06 -3.28
N ALA A 160 -1.71 30.29 -2.95
CA ALA A 160 -2.54 30.56 -1.78
C ALA A 160 -3.87 29.81 -1.88
N GLY A 161 -4.25 29.10 -0.82
CA GLY A 161 -5.47 28.30 -0.75
C GLY A 161 -5.31 26.83 -1.14
N GLU A 162 -4.18 26.42 -1.73
CA GLU A 162 -3.88 25.00 -1.94
C GLU A 162 -3.47 24.31 -0.64
N TYR A 163 -3.75 23.00 -0.57
CA TYR A 163 -3.38 22.15 0.55
C TYR A 163 -1.96 21.60 0.39
N TYR A 164 -1.13 21.80 1.42
CA TYR A 164 0.23 21.29 1.50
C TYR A 164 0.48 20.56 2.81
N ILE A 165 1.08 19.38 2.73
CA ILE A 165 1.57 18.61 3.87
C ILE A 165 3.02 19.03 4.14
N LYS A 166 3.30 19.46 5.37
CA LYS A 166 4.66 19.82 5.80
C LYS A 166 5.41 18.58 6.25
N LEU A 167 6.52 18.26 5.58
CA LEU A 167 7.40 17.15 5.93
C LEU A 167 8.73 17.68 6.43
N GLN A 168 9.12 17.33 7.66
CA GLN A 168 10.47 17.67 8.13
C GLN A 168 11.54 16.96 7.29
N SER A 169 12.73 17.54 7.19
CA SER A 169 13.77 16.99 6.31
C SER A 169 14.07 15.51 6.56
N GLY A 170 14.29 15.11 7.81
CA GLY A 170 14.57 13.71 8.14
C GLY A 170 13.40 12.76 7.86
N ARG A 171 12.15 13.27 7.83
CA ARG A 171 10.97 12.49 7.45
C ARG A 171 10.90 12.29 5.94
N LEU A 172 11.22 13.32 5.15
CA LEU A 172 11.35 13.21 3.70
C LEU A 172 12.41 12.16 3.30
N ASP A 173 13.57 12.20 3.94
CA ASP A 173 14.66 11.25 3.64
C ASP A 173 14.25 9.79 3.90
N LYS A 174 13.48 9.56 4.97
CA LYS A 174 12.97 8.23 5.32
C LYS A 174 11.92 7.72 4.34
N ILE A 175 10.92 8.52 3.99
CA ILE A 175 9.89 8.08 3.02
C ILE A 175 10.48 7.93 1.62
N TYR A 176 11.47 8.75 1.25
CA TYR A 176 12.23 8.58 0.02
C TYR A 176 13.04 7.27 0.00
N SER A 177 13.65 6.91 1.13
CA SER A 177 14.33 5.62 1.30
C SER A 177 13.36 4.44 1.15
N LEU A 178 12.15 4.52 1.70
CA LEU A 178 11.10 3.50 1.51
C LEU A 178 10.66 3.38 0.05
N GLN A 179 10.56 4.50 -0.68
CA GLN A 179 10.14 4.50 -2.08
C GLN A 179 11.18 3.79 -2.98
N THR A 180 12.46 3.99 -2.69
CA THR A 180 13.58 3.54 -3.53
C THR A 180 14.12 2.15 -3.15
N ALA A 181 14.03 1.76 -1.87
CA ALA A 181 14.44 0.43 -1.41
C ALA A 181 13.58 -0.69 -2.02
N SER A 182 14.15 -1.89 -2.16
CA SER A 182 13.36 -3.11 -2.37
C SER A 182 12.46 -3.41 -1.16
N LEU A 183 11.47 -4.29 -1.32
CA LEU A 183 10.64 -4.72 -0.19
C LEU A 183 11.50 -5.33 0.93
N ALA A 184 12.49 -6.16 0.59
CA ALA A 184 13.35 -6.79 1.58
C ALA A 184 14.23 -5.77 2.34
N GLU A 185 14.85 -4.83 1.63
CA GLU A 185 15.67 -3.77 2.25
C GLU A 185 14.82 -2.85 3.15
N SER A 186 13.58 -2.56 2.74
CA SER A 186 12.69 -1.70 3.53
C SER A 186 12.39 -2.26 4.92
N ALA A 187 12.45 -3.59 5.11
CA ALA A 187 12.25 -4.23 6.42
C ALA A 187 13.31 -3.83 7.47
N ALA A 188 14.47 -3.33 7.03
CA ALA A 188 15.53 -2.85 7.91
C ALA A 188 15.39 -1.36 8.27
N ILE A 189 14.53 -0.61 7.58
CA ILE A 189 14.31 0.82 7.84
C ILE A 189 13.59 0.99 9.18
N ASN A 190 14.24 1.68 10.11
CA ASN A 190 13.68 1.92 11.44
C ASN A 190 12.69 3.10 11.41
N LEU A 191 11.43 2.79 11.63
CA LEU A 191 10.36 3.77 11.78
C LEU A 191 9.88 3.83 13.22
N ARG A 192 9.84 5.04 13.77
CA ARG A 192 9.06 5.29 14.98
C ARG A 192 7.58 5.25 14.64
N LEU A 193 6.74 5.05 15.66
CA LEU A 193 5.29 5.06 15.47
C LEU A 193 4.81 6.38 14.87
N ASP A 194 5.27 7.53 15.36
CA ASP A 194 4.87 8.84 14.81
C ASP A 194 5.21 9.02 13.32
N GLU A 195 6.34 8.46 12.87
CA GLU A 195 6.76 8.50 11.46
C GLU A 195 5.89 7.58 10.61
N ALA A 196 5.61 6.36 11.10
CA ALA A 196 4.74 5.43 10.41
C ALA A 196 3.32 5.99 10.24
N GLU A 197 2.79 6.66 11.27
CA GLU A 197 1.48 7.29 11.22
C GLU A 197 1.42 8.44 10.22
N GLU A 198 2.42 9.33 10.25
CA GLU A 198 2.52 10.44 9.31
C GLU A 198 2.66 9.97 7.87
N PHE A 199 3.46 8.93 7.60
CA PHE A 199 3.61 8.38 6.24
C PHE A 199 2.34 7.70 5.75
N LEU A 200 1.65 6.98 6.63
CA LEU A 200 0.37 6.37 6.28
C LEU A 200 -0.68 7.43 5.94
N GLU A 201 -0.76 8.50 6.74
CA GLU A 201 -1.65 9.63 6.48
C GLU A 201 -1.29 10.33 5.17
N LEU A 202 0.00 10.60 4.93
CA LEU A 202 0.46 11.19 3.67
C LEU A 202 0.05 10.35 2.46
N LEU A 203 0.32 9.04 2.48
CA LEU A 203 0.01 8.18 1.34
C LEU A 203 -1.49 8.02 1.13
N THR A 204 -2.27 7.96 2.21
CA THR A 204 -3.73 7.90 2.14
C THR A 204 -4.30 9.18 1.57
N ASN A 205 -3.83 10.35 2.02
CA ASN A 205 -4.24 11.63 1.48
C ASN A 205 -3.83 11.76 0.01
N PHE A 206 -2.58 11.46 -0.31
CA PHE A 206 -2.09 11.44 -1.68
C PHE A 206 -2.95 10.57 -2.61
N MET A 207 -3.24 9.33 -2.22
CA MET A 207 -4.12 8.43 -2.98
C MET A 207 -5.51 9.03 -3.19
N ARG A 208 -6.11 9.68 -2.19
CA ARG A 208 -7.43 10.33 -2.32
C ARG A 208 -7.44 11.49 -3.31
N PHE A 209 -6.32 12.19 -3.47
CA PHE A 209 -6.20 13.29 -4.44
C PHE A 209 -5.91 12.78 -5.86
N GLN A 210 -5.17 11.67 -5.98
CA GLN A 210 -4.72 11.14 -7.27
C GLN A 210 -5.67 10.11 -7.89
N THR A 211 -6.57 9.55 -7.10
CA THR A 211 -7.44 8.43 -7.50
C THR A 211 -8.88 8.69 -7.09
N GLU A 212 -9.83 7.94 -7.63
CA GLU A 212 -11.23 8.01 -7.20
C GLU A 212 -11.49 7.32 -5.85
N VAL A 213 -10.49 6.60 -5.31
CA VAL A 213 -10.60 5.86 -4.06
C VAL A 213 -10.60 6.85 -2.89
N ARG A 214 -11.76 6.96 -2.25
CA ARG A 214 -11.95 7.91 -1.15
C ARG A 214 -11.50 7.37 0.19
N GLU A 215 -11.57 6.07 0.47
CA GLU A 215 -11.28 5.53 1.81
C GLU A 215 -10.72 4.11 1.74
N LEU A 216 -9.91 3.74 2.74
CA LEU A 216 -9.41 2.38 2.94
C LEU A 216 -9.97 1.82 4.25
N ASN A 217 -10.79 0.78 4.20
CA ASN A 217 -11.47 0.26 5.38
C ASN A 217 -10.52 -0.50 6.32
N ALA A 218 -9.50 -1.17 5.79
CA ALA A 218 -8.45 -1.82 6.59
C ALA A 218 -7.62 -0.80 7.38
N LEU A 219 -7.48 0.44 6.88
CA LEU A 219 -6.80 1.49 7.63
C LEU A 219 -7.69 2.06 8.76
N LYS A 220 -9.01 2.10 8.59
CA LYS A 220 -9.95 2.41 9.69
C LYS A 220 -9.83 1.38 10.82
N PHE A 221 -9.54 0.12 10.49
CA PHE A 221 -9.27 -0.92 11.48
C PHE A 221 -7.95 -0.66 12.23
N LEU A 222 -6.90 -0.22 11.53
CA LEU A 222 -5.66 0.23 12.18
C LEU A 222 -5.94 1.41 13.14
N GLU A 223 -6.71 2.42 12.73
CA GLU A 223 -7.10 3.53 13.62
C GLU A 223 -7.88 3.08 14.86
N LYS A 224 -8.74 2.07 14.73
CA LYS A 224 -9.43 1.46 15.88
C LYS A 224 -8.45 0.71 16.79
N LEU A 225 -7.48 -0.02 16.22
CA LEU A 225 -6.41 -0.66 17.00
C LEU A 225 -5.51 0.35 17.71
N LYS A 226 -5.27 1.53 17.12
CA LYS A 226 -4.54 2.63 17.78
C LYS A 226 -5.21 3.08 19.07
N LYS A 227 -6.54 3.17 19.06
CA LYS A 227 -7.35 3.55 20.24
C LYS A 227 -7.39 2.46 21.31
N THR A 228 -7.14 1.20 20.95
CA THR A 228 -7.29 0.06 21.86
C THR A 228 -5.97 -0.51 22.38
N SER A 229 -4.89 -0.57 21.59
CA SER A 229 -3.62 -1.20 22.00
C SER A 229 -2.47 -0.99 21.00
N LEU A 230 -1.89 0.22 20.89
CA LEU A 230 -0.64 0.41 20.14
C LEU A 230 0.63 -0.03 20.89
N LYS A 231 0.54 -0.34 22.20
CA LYS A 231 1.69 -0.79 23.00
C LYS A 231 2.07 -2.27 22.79
N LYS A 232 1.27 -3.04 22.03
CA LYS A 232 1.47 -4.49 21.86
C LYS A 232 1.58 -4.96 20.40
N LEU A 233 1.42 -4.05 19.43
CA LEU A 233 1.66 -4.30 18.00
C LEU A 233 3.12 -4.14 17.61
#